data_AF-A0A939XYL4-F1
#
_entry.id   AF-A0A939XYL4-F1
#
_cell.length_a   1.000
_cell.length_b   1.000
_cell.length_c   1.000
_cell.angle_alpha   90.00
_cell.angle_beta   90.00
_cell.angle_gamma   90.00
#
_symmetry.space_group_name_H-M   'P 1'
#
loop_
_entity.id
_entity.type
_entity.pdbx_description
1 polymer ?
#
loop_
_entity_poly.entity_id
_entity_poly.type
_entity_poly.pdbx_seq_one_letter_code
_entity_poly.pdbx_strand_id
1 'polypeptide(L)'
;MAEMKVFTLLSEINALMDNCKRVPLKNNLILLDRTEMEDLLDKLEQNLDPDLKNAEKLLAKERELLDNVERRAREISEKADREAREAADKAEREARETLEKARASAEETLRQATDQANQMLSGAQTQANQMIAAAQNQAAQMIEEDEITQRAQARAAELVETAQQECSRLHQETMGTLSQLLEHADIGLGAQLDALRTMRQQLGAAYADAPQTGYGSEGYGPEDGYHQ
;
A
#
# COMPACT_ATOMS: atom_id res chain seq x y z
N MET A 1 -33.17 -76.89 10.76
CA MET A 1 -34.64 -77.06 10.69
C MET A 1 -34.98 -78.44 11.21
N ALA A 2 -35.31 -78.54 12.48
CA ALA A 2 -35.88 -79.76 13.06
C ALA A 2 -37.35 -79.43 13.36
N GLU A 3 -38.21 -79.45 12.33
CA GLU A 3 -39.62 -79.69 12.61
C GLU A 3 -39.69 -81.07 13.26
N MET A 4 -40.28 -81.15 14.44
CA MET A 4 -40.24 -82.33 15.29
C MET A 4 -40.95 -83.47 14.58
N LYS A 5 -40.15 -84.41 14.07
CA LYS A 5 -40.53 -85.61 13.33
C LYS A 5 -41.71 -86.37 13.95
N VAL A 6 -41.93 -86.26 15.26
CA VAL A 6 -43.00 -86.93 15.99
C VAL A 6 -44.40 -86.53 15.49
N PHE A 7 -44.70 -85.24 15.30
CA PHE A 7 -46.02 -84.81 14.85
C PHE A 7 -46.25 -85.08 13.35
N THR A 8 -45.19 -84.99 12.54
CA THR A 8 -45.22 -85.36 11.12
C THR A 8 -45.46 -86.86 10.96
N LEU A 9 -44.76 -87.69 11.73
CA LEU A 9 -44.93 -89.15 11.71
C LEU A 9 -46.32 -89.57 12.19
N LEU A 10 -46.90 -88.92 13.21
CA LEU A 10 -48.27 -89.16 13.64
C LEU A 10 -49.28 -88.83 12.52
N SER A 11 -49.10 -87.71 11.84
CA SER A 11 -49.94 -87.30 10.71
C SER A 11 -49.82 -88.26 9.53
N GLU A 12 -48.59 -88.72 9.23
CA GLU A 12 -48.34 -89.73 8.20
C GLU A 12 -48.97 -91.09 8.55
N ILE A 13 -48.91 -91.52 9.82
CA ILE A 13 -49.57 -92.74 10.30
C ILE A 13 -51.09 -92.63 10.14
N ASN A 14 -51.70 -91.52 10.55
CA ASN A 14 -53.14 -91.27 10.36
C ASN A 14 -53.53 -91.29 8.86
N ALA A 15 -52.77 -90.60 8.01
CA ALA A 15 -53.00 -90.60 6.57
C ALA A 15 -52.84 -92.00 5.93
N LEU A 16 -51.94 -92.83 6.46
CA LEU A 16 -51.78 -94.21 6.02
C LEU A 16 -52.95 -95.09 6.47
N MET A 17 -53.45 -94.92 7.71
CA MET A 17 -54.62 -95.65 8.19
C MET A 17 -55.87 -95.36 7.35
N ASP A 18 -56.12 -94.09 7.01
CA ASP A 18 -57.27 -93.69 6.19
C ASP A 18 -57.20 -94.24 4.76
N ASN A 19 -56.01 -94.51 4.25
CA ASN A 19 -55.79 -95.00 2.88
C ASN A 19 -55.57 -96.53 2.79
N CYS A 20 -55.66 -97.28 3.89
CA CYS A 20 -55.44 -98.73 3.89
C CYS A 20 -56.58 -99.48 3.18
N LYS A 21 -56.27 -100.20 2.09
CA LYS A 21 -57.21 -101.13 1.42
C LYS A 21 -57.27 -102.49 2.14
N ARG A 22 -58.48 -102.97 2.45
CA ARG A 22 -58.70 -104.35 2.96
C ARG A 22 -58.25 -105.37 1.91
N VAL A 23 -57.23 -106.17 2.23
CA VAL A 23 -56.71 -107.23 1.36
C VAL A 23 -56.56 -108.55 2.13
N PRO A 24 -56.74 -109.72 1.47
CA PRO A 24 -56.53 -111.02 2.09
C PRO A 24 -55.04 -111.21 2.44
N LEU A 25 -54.78 -111.62 3.69
CA LEU A 25 -53.48 -111.63 4.38
C LEU A 25 -52.30 -112.07 3.50
N LYS A 26 -51.39 -111.12 3.20
CA LYS A 26 -50.00 -111.41 2.77
C LYS A 26 -49.11 -111.50 4.01
N ASN A 27 -48.03 -112.27 3.95
CA ASN A 27 -47.14 -112.57 5.09
C ASN A 27 -46.56 -111.34 5.86
N ASN A 28 -46.66 -110.12 5.32
CA ASN A 28 -46.18 -108.88 5.96
C ASN A 28 -47.31 -107.91 6.38
N LEU A 29 -48.59 -108.30 6.30
CA LEU A 29 -49.73 -107.46 6.69
C LEU A 29 -50.42 -108.05 7.92
N ILE A 30 -50.66 -107.21 8.92
CA ILE A 30 -51.35 -107.57 10.16
C ILE A 30 -52.73 -106.91 10.17
N LEU A 31 -53.77 -107.66 10.54
CA LEU A 31 -55.12 -107.11 10.73
C LEU A 31 -55.14 -106.34 12.05
N LEU A 32 -55.38 -105.02 11.96
CA LEU A 32 -55.50 -104.13 13.13
C LEU A 32 -56.95 -103.68 13.26
N ASP A 33 -57.42 -103.57 14.50
CA ASP A 33 -58.69 -102.91 14.81
C ASP A 33 -58.51 -101.39 14.63
N ARG A 34 -59.32 -100.81 13.74
CA ARG A 34 -59.23 -99.40 13.41
C ARG A 34 -59.53 -98.52 14.64
N THR A 35 -60.56 -98.87 15.39
CA THR A 35 -61.02 -98.10 16.54
C THR A 35 -60.00 -98.15 17.67
N GLU A 36 -59.40 -99.32 17.92
CA GLU A 36 -58.36 -99.46 18.94
C GLU A 36 -57.07 -98.71 18.56
N MET A 37 -56.70 -98.66 17.27
CA MET A 37 -55.57 -97.85 16.81
C MET A 37 -55.83 -96.35 16.86
N GLU A 38 -57.03 -95.90 16.50
CA GLU A 38 -57.43 -94.49 16.64
C GLU A 38 -57.36 -94.05 18.11
N ASP A 39 -57.89 -94.85 19.05
CA ASP A 39 -57.80 -94.59 20.49
C ASP A 39 -56.35 -94.54 21.01
N LEU A 40 -55.46 -95.42 20.51
CA LEU A 40 -54.06 -95.43 20.89
C LEU A 40 -53.30 -94.22 20.34
N LEU A 41 -53.61 -93.77 19.12
CA LEU A 41 -53.03 -92.58 18.53
C LEU A 41 -53.52 -91.31 19.24
N ASP A 42 -54.80 -91.23 19.58
CA ASP A 42 -55.38 -90.16 20.39
C ASP A 42 -54.72 -90.10 21.78
N LYS A 43 -54.53 -91.26 22.44
CA LYS A 43 -53.78 -91.34 23.69
C LYS A 43 -52.32 -90.94 23.52
N LEU A 44 -51.68 -91.29 22.40
CA LEU A 44 -50.28 -90.91 22.14
C LEU A 44 -50.16 -89.40 21.89
N GLU A 45 -51.15 -88.79 21.24
CA GLU A 45 -51.23 -87.35 21.06
C GLU A 45 -51.57 -86.60 22.35
N GLN A 46 -52.36 -87.19 23.24
CA GLN A 46 -52.69 -86.64 24.57
C GLN A 46 -51.55 -86.80 25.58
N ASN A 47 -50.76 -87.87 25.47
CA ASN A 47 -49.55 -88.08 26.29
C ASN A 47 -48.31 -87.37 25.74
N LEU A 48 -48.42 -86.81 24.53
CA LEU A 48 -47.42 -85.91 23.99
C LEU A 48 -47.38 -84.66 24.87
N ASP A 49 -46.22 -84.44 25.48
CA ASP A 49 -46.03 -83.46 26.54
C ASP A 49 -46.55 -82.07 26.11
N PRO A 50 -47.44 -81.42 26.87
CA PRO A 50 -47.88 -80.05 26.59
C PRO A 50 -46.70 -79.07 26.44
N ASP A 51 -45.57 -79.33 27.09
CA ASP A 51 -44.36 -78.53 26.96
C ASP A 51 -43.73 -78.64 25.57
N LEU A 52 -43.86 -79.77 24.88
CA LEU A 52 -43.40 -79.95 23.49
C LEU A 52 -44.22 -79.11 22.50
N LYS A 53 -45.56 -79.10 22.64
CA LYS A 53 -46.45 -78.25 21.84
C LYS A 53 -46.21 -76.76 22.11
N ASN A 54 -45.88 -76.40 23.35
CA ASN A 54 -45.53 -75.03 23.72
C ASN A 54 -44.16 -74.61 23.17
N ALA A 55 -43.17 -75.50 23.21
CA ALA A 55 -41.84 -75.26 22.64
C ALA A 55 -41.89 -75.02 21.14
N GLU A 56 -42.73 -75.74 20.39
CA GLU A 56 -42.95 -75.51 18.96
C GLU A 56 -43.52 -74.10 18.69
N LYS A 57 -44.56 -73.70 19.42
CA LYS A 57 -45.14 -72.35 19.32
C LYS A 57 -44.12 -71.27 19.67
N LEU A 58 -43.26 -71.53 20.65
CA LEU A 58 -42.20 -70.61 21.05
C LEU A 58 -41.15 -70.46 19.94
N LEU A 59 -40.69 -71.57 19.36
CA LEU A 59 -39.76 -71.56 18.22
C LEU A 59 -40.35 -70.87 16.99
N ALA A 60 -41.64 -71.04 16.72
CA ALA A 60 -42.34 -70.32 15.65
C ALA A 60 -42.34 -68.80 15.90
N LYS A 61 -42.66 -68.37 17.12
CA LYS A 61 -42.60 -66.95 17.53
C LYS A 61 -41.17 -66.39 17.50
N GLU A 62 -40.18 -67.18 17.87
CA GLU A 62 -38.76 -66.78 17.83
C GLU A 62 -38.29 -66.55 16.39
N ARG A 63 -38.68 -67.44 15.46
CA ARG A 63 -38.38 -67.25 14.02
C ARG A 63 -39.02 -65.99 13.46
N GLU A 64 -40.28 -65.75 13.79
CA GLU A 64 -40.99 -64.53 13.39
C GLU A 64 -40.32 -63.27 13.98
N LEU A 65 -39.87 -63.34 15.23
CA LEU A 65 -39.15 -62.25 15.87
C LEU A 65 -37.81 -61.99 15.17
N LEU A 66 -37.03 -63.03 14.86
CA LEU A 66 -35.75 -62.92 14.16
C LEU A 66 -35.92 -62.25 12.79
N ASP A 67 -36.91 -62.67 12.01
CA ASP A 67 -37.20 -62.05 10.70
C ASP A 67 -37.57 -60.56 10.85
N ASN A 68 -38.40 -60.23 11.84
CA ASN A 68 -38.74 -58.83 12.13
C ASN A 68 -37.55 -57.99 12.59
N VAL A 69 -36.65 -58.56 13.40
CA VAL A 69 -35.42 -57.88 13.85
C VAL A 69 -34.49 -57.65 12.67
N GLU A 70 -34.29 -58.65 11.81
CA GLU A 70 -33.47 -58.52 10.60
C GLU A 70 -34.02 -57.46 9.66
N ARG A 71 -35.34 -57.47 9.41
CA ARG A 71 -35.99 -56.47 8.55
C ARG A 71 -35.82 -55.07 9.13
N ARG A 72 -36.07 -54.88 10.43
CA ARG A 72 -35.89 -53.58 11.10
C ARG A 72 -34.43 -53.14 11.07
N ALA A 73 -33.48 -54.05 11.27
CA ALA A 73 -32.05 -53.73 11.20
C ALA A 73 -31.66 -53.24 9.80
N ARG A 74 -32.16 -53.89 8.74
CA ARG A 74 -31.96 -53.45 7.34
C ARG A 74 -32.59 -52.08 7.10
N GLU A 75 -33.84 -51.87 7.51
CA GLU A 75 -34.53 -50.59 7.37
C GLU A 75 -33.79 -49.44 8.08
N ILE A 76 -33.30 -49.68 9.30
CA ILE A 76 -32.50 -48.71 10.06
C ILE A 76 -31.18 -48.42 9.35
N SER A 77 -30.48 -49.46 8.88
CA SER A 77 -29.21 -49.30 8.16
C SER A 77 -29.40 -48.49 6.89
N GLU A 78 -30.39 -48.83 6.06
CA GLU A 78 -30.67 -48.09 4.83
C GLU A 78 -31.08 -46.65 5.09
N LYS A 79 -31.86 -46.41 6.16
CA LYS A 79 -32.24 -45.05 6.55
C LYS A 79 -31.02 -44.25 7.00
N ALA A 80 -30.17 -44.82 7.84
CA ALA A 80 -28.94 -44.18 8.29
C ALA A 80 -28.00 -43.88 7.11
N ASP A 81 -27.86 -44.80 6.15
CA ASP A 81 -27.04 -44.60 4.96
C ASP A 81 -27.59 -43.48 4.06
N ARG A 82 -28.93 -43.40 3.90
CA ARG A 82 -29.57 -42.30 3.16
C ARG A 82 -29.34 -40.96 3.83
N GLU A 83 -29.60 -40.87 5.14
CA GLU A 83 -29.40 -39.64 5.91
C GLU A 83 -27.94 -39.19 5.89
N ALA A 84 -26.99 -40.13 6.01
CA ALA A 84 -25.56 -39.83 5.94
C ALA A 84 -25.15 -39.29 4.56
N ARG A 85 -25.66 -39.88 3.47
CA ARG A 85 -25.40 -39.41 2.10
C ARG A 85 -26.00 -38.02 1.85
N GLU A 86 -27.25 -37.81 2.26
CA GLU A 86 -27.91 -36.52 2.12
C GLU A 86 -27.20 -35.41 2.91
N ALA A 87 -26.75 -35.72 4.14
CA ALA A 87 -25.96 -34.82 4.95
C ALA A 87 -24.60 -34.49 4.29
N ALA A 88 -23.91 -35.49 3.75
CA ALA A 88 -22.65 -35.30 3.02
C ALA A 88 -22.86 -34.44 1.76
N ASP A 89 -23.88 -34.74 0.95
CA ASP A 89 -24.20 -33.98 -0.26
C ASP A 89 -24.57 -32.52 0.07
N LYS A 90 -25.30 -32.30 1.16
CA LYS A 90 -25.64 -30.96 1.63
C LYS A 90 -24.38 -30.20 2.07
N ALA A 91 -23.52 -30.83 2.88
CA ALA A 91 -22.27 -30.24 3.32
C ALA A 91 -21.34 -29.90 2.14
N GLU A 92 -21.25 -30.79 1.14
CA GLU A 92 -20.47 -30.53 -0.07
C GLU A 92 -21.02 -29.33 -0.88
N ARG A 93 -22.34 -29.22 -1.03
CA ARG A 93 -22.96 -28.07 -1.71
C ARG A 93 -22.67 -26.76 -0.99
N GLU A 94 -22.86 -26.72 0.33
CA GLU A 94 -22.59 -25.54 1.15
C GLU A 94 -21.11 -25.15 1.14
N ALA A 95 -20.21 -26.14 1.21
CA ALA A 95 -18.77 -25.92 1.11
C ALA A 95 -18.37 -25.35 -0.25
N ARG A 96 -18.92 -25.89 -1.35
CA ARG A 96 -18.68 -25.37 -2.70
C ARG A 96 -19.20 -23.94 -2.85
N GLU A 97 -20.42 -23.65 -2.40
CA GLU A 97 -20.97 -22.30 -2.44
C GLU A 97 -20.11 -21.30 -1.65
N THR A 98 -19.65 -21.71 -0.46
CA THR A 98 -18.78 -20.87 0.37
C THR A 98 -17.44 -20.61 -0.31
N LEU A 99 -16.83 -21.63 -0.93
CA LEU A 99 -15.59 -21.49 -1.67
C LEU A 99 -15.75 -20.56 -2.88
N GLU A 100 -16.83 -20.69 -3.63
CA GLU A 100 -17.10 -19.83 -4.79
C GLU A 100 -17.32 -18.37 -4.38
N LYS A 101 -18.09 -18.12 -3.30
CA LYS A 101 -18.24 -16.76 -2.74
C LYS A 101 -16.91 -16.18 -2.25
N ALA A 102 -16.10 -16.98 -1.56
CA ALA A 102 -14.80 -16.56 -1.08
C ALA A 102 -13.85 -16.22 -2.24
N ARG A 103 -13.83 -17.04 -3.29
CA ARG A 103 -13.05 -16.79 -4.52
C ARG A 103 -13.50 -15.51 -5.21
N ALA A 104 -14.79 -15.33 -5.45
CA ALA A 104 -15.32 -14.12 -6.08
C ALA A 104 -14.98 -12.85 -5.27
N SER A 105 -15.10 -12.92 -3.94
CA SER A 105 -14.72 -11.81 -3.05
C SER A 105 -13.22 -11.50 -3.10
N ALA A 106 -12.37 -12.54 -3.13
CA ALA A 106 -10.93 -12.39 -3.25
C ALA A 106 -10.53 -11.78 -4.60
N GLU A 107 -11.14 -12.22 -5.71
CA GLU A 107 -10.91 -11.66 -7.04
C GLU A 107 -11.31 -10.18 -7.12
N GLU A 108 -12.47 -9.82 -6.58
CA GLU A 108 -12.91 -8.42 -6.49
C GLU A 108 -11.93 -7.58 -5.66
N THR A 109 -11.48 -8.09 -4.52
CA THR A 109 -10.50 -7.40 -3.66
C THR A 109 -9.16 -7.20 -4.38
N LEU A 110 -8.67 -8.23 -5.09
CA LEU A 110 -7.44 -8.15 -5.88
C LEU A 110 -7.56 -7.12 -7.00
N ARG A 111 -8.70 -7.09 -7.69
CA ARG A 111 -8.98 -6.10 -8.73
C ARG A 111 -8.98 -4.69 -8.16
N GLN A 112 -9.72 -4.45 -7.07
CA GLN A 112 -9.76 -3.14 -6.41
C GLN A 112 -8.38 -2.69 -5.93
N ALA A 113 -7.61 -3.59 -5.32
CA ALA A 113 -6.24 -3.29 -4.88
C ALA A 113 -5.32 -2.94 -6.06
N THR A 114 -5.45 -3.66 -7.18
CA THR A 114 -4.68 -3.40 -8.41
C THR A 114 -5.06 -2.05 -9.01
N ASP A 115 -6.35 -1.73 -9.08
CA ASP A 115 -6.85 -0.44 -9.59
C ASP A 115 -6.36 0.72 -8.71
N GLN A 116 -6.43 0.57 -7.39
CA GLN A 116 -5.90 1.56 -6.44
C GLN A 116 -4.39 1.74 -6.58
N ALA A 117 -3.62 0.66 -6.71
CA ALA A 117 -2.18 0.71 -6.91
C ALA A 117 -1.83 1.45 -8.21
N ASN A 118 -2.54 1.18 -9.29
CA ASN A 118 -2.36 1.86 -10.58
C ASN A 118 -2.68 3.36 -10.49
N GLN A 119 -3.75 3.73 -9.80
CA GLN A 119 -4.09 5.14 -9.56
C GLN A 119 -3.03 5.85 -8.75
N MET A 120 -2.52 5.21 -7.69
CA MET A 120 -1.47 5.77 -6.85
C MET A 120 -0.16 5.96 -7.64
N LEU A 121 0.24 4.98 -8.46
CA LEU A 121 1.41 5.09 -9.32
C LEU A 121 1.26 6.22 -10.34
N SER A 122 0.10 6.32 -10.98
CA SER A 122 -0.21 7.41 -11.93
C SER A 122 -0.17 8.79 -11.25
N GLY A 123 -0.77 8.89 -10.06
CA GLY A 123 -0.73 10.11 -9.25
C GLY A 123 0.70 10.49 -8.85
N ALA A 124 1.49 9.54 -8.36
CA ALA A 124 2.88 9.75 -8.00
C ALA A 124 3.73 10.19 -9.21
N GLN A 125 3.54 9.56 -10.38
CA GLN A 125 4.23 9.95 -11.61
C GLN A 125 3.88 11.37 -12.04
N THR A 126 2.60 11.74 -11.94
CA THR A 126 2.13 13.09 -12.27
C THR A 126 2.74 14.13 -11.32
N GLN A 127 2.74 13.86 -10.01
CA GLN A 127 3.36 14.73 -9.00
C GLN A 127 4.87 14.86 -9.19
N ALA A 128 5.57 13.77 -9.49
CA ALA A 128 6.99 13.79 -9.78
C ALA A 128 7.30 14.66 -11.01
N ASN A 129 6.54 14.50 -12.09
CA ASN A 129 6.69 15.33 -13.30
C ASN A 129 6.43 16.82 -13.01
N GLN A 130 5.41 17.15 -12.20
CA GLN A 130 5.13 18.51 -11.77
C GLN A 130 6.27 19.10 -10.94
N MET A 131 6.84 18.32 -10.03
CA MET A 131 7.97 18.75 -9.20
C MET A 131 9.23 19.01 -10.05
N ILE A 132 9.52 18.13 -11.01
CA ILE A 132 10.63 18.32 -11.96
C ILE A 132 10.41 19.61 -12.76
N ALA A 133 9.21 19.82 -13.31
CA ALA A 133 8.91 21.03 -14.08
C ALA A 133 9.04 22.30 -13.22
N ALA A 134 8.54 22.28 -11.98
CA ALA A 134 8.68 23.39 -11.04
C ALA A 134 10.16 23.68 -10.73
N ALA A 135 10.95 22.65 -10.45
CA ALA A 135 12.38 22.79 -10.17
C ALA A 135 13.14 23.34 -11.39
N GLN A 136 12.82 22.89 -12.60
CA GLN A 136 13.41 23.41 -13.84
C GLN A 136 13.08 24.89 -14.05
N ASN A 137 11.83 25.29 -13.85
CA ASN A 137 11.41 26.69 -13.96
C ASN A 137 12.13 27.57 -12.92
N GLN A 138 12.23 27.09 -11.68
CA GLN A 138 12.95 27.81 -10.63
C GLN A 138 14.45 27.92 -10.94
N ALA A 139 15.06 26.85 -11.45
CA ALA A 139 16.46 26.88 -11.87
C ALA A 139 16.70 27.87 -13.01
N ALA A 140 15.81 27.92 -14.01
CA ALA A 140 15.88 28.88 -15.10
C ALA A 140 15.79 30.33 -14.59
N GLN A 141 14.88 30.61 -13.65
CA GLN A 141 14.77 31.92 -13.02
C GLN A 141 16.03 32.31 -12.25
N MET A 142 16.61 31.39 -11.47
CA MET A 142 17.85 31.67 -10.73
C MET A 142 19.03 31.98 -11.67
N ILE A 143 19.14 31.25 -12.79
CA ILE A 143 20.19 31.52 -13.79
C ILE A 143 19.97 32.90 -14.43
N GLU A 144 18.73 33.24 -14.78
CA GLU A 144 18.39 34.55 -15.35
C GLU A 144 18.70 35.70 -14.38
N GLU A 145 18.33 35.55 -13.10
CA GLU A 145 18.64 36.53 -12.06
C GLU A 145 20.15 36.71 -11.86
N ASP A 146 20.92 35.62 -11.88
CA ASP A 146 22.38 35.68 -11.72
C ASP A 146 23.06 36.34 -12.94
N GLU A 147 22.65 36.00 -14.17
CA GLU A 147 23.16 36.66 -15.38
C GLU A 147 22.87 38.17 -15.39
N ILE A 148 21.66 38.58 -15.00
CA ILE A 148 21.29 39.99 -14.91
C ILE A 148 22.15 40.70 -13.86
N THR A 149 22.34 40.07 -12.70
CA THR A 149 23.14 40.63 -11.60
C THR A 149 24.61 40.78 -12.00
N GLN A 150 25.21 39.77 -12.63
CA GLN A 150 26.59 39.84 -13.11
C GLN A 150 26.76 40.92 -14.18
N ARG A 151 25.84 41.04 -15.15
CA ARG A 151 25.88 42.11 -16.17
C ARG A 151 25.75 43.51 -15.56
N ALA A 152 24.88 43.67 -14.56
CA ALA A 152 24.71 44.94 -13.86
C ALA A 152 25.99 45.33 -13.09
N GLN A 153 26.63 44.38 -12.40
CA GLN A 153 27.89 44.60 -11.70
C GLN A 153 29.03 44.96 -12.66
N ALA A 154 29.15 44.26 -13.79
CA ALA A 154 30.15 44.56 -14.80
C ALA A 154 30.01 45.99 -15.36
N ARG A 155 28.77 46.41 -15.70
CA ARG A 155 28.49 47.78 -16.15
C ARG A 155 28.76 48.83 -15.07
N ALA A 156 28.43 48.52 -13.82
CA ALA A 156 28.71 49.43 -12.70
C ALA A 156 30.23 49.62 -12.52
N ALA A 157 31.02 48.54 -12.60
CA ALA A 157 32.47 48.61 -12.51
C ALA A 157 33.07 49.43 -13.66
N GLU A 158 32.64 49.17 -14.91
CA GLU A 158 33.07 49.94 -16.09
C GLU A 158 32.71 51.43 -15.97
N LEU A 159 31.52 51.75 -15.47
CA LEU A 159 31.09 53.14 -15.26
C LEU A 159 31.92 53.84 -14.18
N VAL A 160 32.23 53.15 -13.07
CA VAL A 160 33.10 53.68 -12.02
C VAL A 160 34.51 53.93 -12.56
N GLU A 161 35.06 52.98 -13.31
CA GLU A 161 36.37 53.12 -13.92
C GLU A 161 36.40 54.32 -14.89
N THR A 162 35.40 54.42 -15.77
CA THR A 162 35.27 55.54 -16.71
C THR A 162 35.16 56.87 -15.97
N ALA A 163 34.32 56.95 -14.93
CA ALA A 163 34.17 58.16 -14.13
C ALA A 163 35.47 58.55 -13.41
N GLN A 164 36.25 57.58 -12.92
CA GLN A 164 37.55 57.83 -12.29
C GLN A 164 38.58 58.32 -13.31
N GLN A 165 38.61 57.73 -14.50
CA GLN A 165 39.48 58.17 -15.60
C GLN A 165 39.12 59.59 -16.05
N GLU A 166 37.83 59.90 -16.22
CA GLU A 166 37.34 61.23 -16.56
C GLU A 166 37.66 62.25 -15.46
N CYS A 167 37.42 61.92 -14.19
CA CYS A 167 37.79 62.78 -13.07
C CYS A 167 39.30 63.07 -13.06
N SER A 168 40.12 62.05 -13.28
CA SER A 168 41.58 62.19 -13.32
C SER A 168 42.03 63.06 -14.49
N ARG A 169 41.42 62.86 -15.67
CA ARG A 169 41.66 63.67 -16.86
C ARG A 169 41.27 65.13 -16.64
N LEU A 170 40.06 65.39 -16.14
CA LEU A 170 39.57 66.73 -15.83
C LEU A 170 40.45 67.42 -14.78
N HIS A 171 40.90 66.68 -13.77
CA HIS A 171 41.82 67.21 -12.77
C HIS A 171 43.16 67.60 -13.41
N GLN A 172 43.76 66.75 -14.26
CA GLN A 172 44.98 67.07 -14.99
C GLN A 172 44.82 68.28 -15.93
N GLU A 173 43.71 68.35 -16.67
CA GLU A 173 43.37 69.49 -17.53
C GLU A 173 43.22 70.79 -16.72
N THR A 174 42.54 70.73 -15.58
CA THR A 174 42.36 71.88 -14.69
C THR A 174 43.69 72.32 -14.09
N MET A 175 44.54 71.40 -13.63
CA MET A 175 45.87 71.71 -13.12
C MET A 175 46.78 72.31 -14.21
N GLY A 176 46.69 71.80 -15.44
CA GLY A 176 47.39 72.37 -16.59
C GLY A 176 46.93 73.80 -16.89
N THR A 177 45.61 74.03 -16.92
CA THR A 177 45.03 75.37 -17.13
C THR A 177 45.43 76.34 -16.01
N LEU A 178 45.39 75.89 -14.75
CA LEU A 178 45.83 76.69 -13.60
C LEU A 178 47.31 77.06 -13.70
N SER A 179 48.16 76.11 -14.11
CA SER A 179 49.59 76.34 -14.31
C SER A 179 49.84 77.39 -15.40
N GLN A 180 49.11 77.32 -16.51
CA GLN A 180 49.18 78.32 -17.59
C GLN A 180 48.73 79.71 -17.12
N LEU A 181 47.66 79.79 -16.32
CA LEU A 181 47.18 81.05 -15.76
C LEU A 181 48.20 81.66 -14.78
N LEU A 182 48.82 80.84 -13.93
CA LEU A 182 49.87 81.27 -13.00
C LEU A 182 51.11 81.76 -13.74
N GLU A 183 51.55 81.05 -14.78
CA GLU A 183 52.68 81.47 -15.63
C GLU A 183 52.38 82.82 -16.30
N HIS A 184 51.17 83.02 -16.82
CA HIS A 184 50.76 84.29 -17.41
C HIS A 184 50.74 85.43 -16.37
N ALA A 185 50.30 85.15 -15.15
CA ALA A 185 50.31 86.12 -14.05
C ALA A 185 51.74 86.50 -13.63
N ASP A 186 52.66 85.53 -13.51
CA ASP A 186 54.06 85.76 -13.18
C ASP A 186 54.76 86.64 -14.24
N ILE A 187 54.54 86.36 -15.53
CA ILE A 187 55.07 87.17 -16.63
C ILE A 187 54.50 88.60 -16.55
N GLY A 188 53.19 88.74 -16.35
CA GLY A 188 52.52 90.04 -16.25
C GLY A 188 53.05 90.87 -15.08
N LEU A 189 53.19 90.26 -13.90
CA LEU A 189 53.76 90.91 -12.71
C LEU A 189 55.23 91.28 -12.92
N GLY A 190 56.03 90.39 -13.54
CA GLY A 190 57.42 90.67 -13.91
C GLY A 190 57.54 91.91 -14.80
N ALA A 191 56.71 91.98 -15.85
CA ALA A 191 56.66 93.13 -16.75
C ALA A 191 56.27 94.43 -16.02
N GLN A 192 55.29 94.38 -15.10
CA GLN A 192 54.93 95.55 -14.28
C GLN A 192 56.05 95.99 -13.33
N LEU A 193 56.77 95.04 -12.73
CA LEU A 193 57.86 95.33 -11.81
C LEU A 193 59.06 95.94 -12.54
N ASP A 194 59.36 95.46 -13.75
CA ASP A 194 60.37 96.06 -14.61
C ASP A 194 59.98 97.45 -15.10
N ALA A 195 58.70 97.70 -15.39
CA ALA A 195 58.20 99.04 -15.67
C ALA A 195 58.39 99.98 -14.46
N LEU A 196 58.10 99.52 -13.24
CA LEU A 196 58.36 100.29 -12.00
C LEU A 196 59.85 100.55 -11.77
N ARG A 197 60.72 99.57 -11.98
CA ARG A 197 62.19 99.75 -11.89
C ARG A 197 62.68 100.79 -12.88
N THR A 198 62.16 100.75 -14.11
CA THR A 198 62.48 101.72 -15.16
C THR A 198 62.00 103.12 -14.76
N MET A 199 60.76 103.25 -14.27
CA MET A 199 60.21 104.51 -13.77
C MET A 199 61.01 105.05 -12.59
N ARG A 200 61.45 104.17 -11.66
CA ARG A 200 62.33 104.53 -10.55
C ARG A 200 63.73 104.96 -11.03
N GLN A 201 64.30 104.32 -12.04
CA GLN A 201 65.57 104.75 -12.65
C GLN A 201 65.44 106.13 -13.31
N GLN A 202 64.34 106.38 -14.02
CA GLN A 202 64.05 107.69 -14.60
C GLN A 202 63.87 108.77 -13.50
N LEU A 203 63.19 108.45 -12.40
CA LEU A 203 63.07 109.33 -11.24
C LEU A 203 64.39 109.52 -10.49
N GLY A 204 65.22 108.48 -10.38
CA GLY A 204 66.56 108.56 -9.78
C GLY A 204 67.54 109.37 -10.63
N ALA A 205 67.42 109.30 -11.96
CA ALA A 205 68.12 110.19 -12.88
C ALA A 205 67.62 111.63 -12.79
N ALA A 206 66.32 111.84 -12.53
CA ALA A 206 65.73 113.17 -12.29
C ALA A 206 66.12 113.77 -10.92
N TYR A 207 66.40 112.93 -9.91
CA TYR A 207 66.83 113.37 -8.57
C TYR A 207 68.36 113.48 -8.39
N ALA A 208 69.16 113.02 -9.36
CA ALA A 208 70.61 113.25 -9.38
C ALA A 208 70.98 114.71 -9.77
N ASP A 209 69.99 115.53 -10.15
CA ASP A 209 70.19 116.89 -10.67
C ASP A 209 69.36 117.97 -9.91
N ALA A 210 69.03 117.75 -8.63
CA ALA A 210 68.33 118.74 -7.79
C ALA A 210 68.82 118.75 -6.31
N PRO A 211 68.85 119.93 -5.64
CA PRO A 211 69.76 120.24 -4.52
C PRO A 211 69.35 119.72 -3.13
N GLN A 212 70.34 119.67 -2.21
CA GLN A 212 70.19 119.38 -0.78
C GLN A 212 69.21 120.31 -0.05
N THR A 213 68.27 119.72 0.69
CA THR A 213 67.70 120.12 1.99
C THR A 213 66.89 118.91 2.47
N GLY A 214 66.98 118.32 3.66
CA GLY A 214 67.51 118.72 4.96
C GLY A 214 66.49 118.28 6.01
N TYR A 215 66.87 117.32 6.88
CA TYR A 215 66.19 116.88 8.12
C TYR A 215 64.79 116.25 7.97
N GLY A 216 64.34 115.28 8.75
CA GLY A 216 64.76 114.65 10.01
C GLY A 216 63.55 113.79 10.38
N SER A 217 63.75 112.49 10.53
CA SER A 217 63.80 111.82 11.84
C SER A 217 62.41 111.41 12.38
N GLU A 218 62.39 110.13 12.75
CA GLU A 218 61.64 109.56 13.88
C GLU A 218 60.13 109.38 13.71
N GLY A 219 59.56 108.24 14.04
CA GLY A 219 60.08 107.10 14.77
C GLY A 219 58.89 106.30 15.30
N TYR A 220 59.21 105.13 15.85
CA TYR A 220 58.32 104.25 16.61
C TYR A 220 57.17 103.63 15.79
N GLY A 221 56.99 102.33 15.79
CA GLY A 221 57.30 101.36 16.82
C GLY A 221 56.18 100.33 16.82
N PRO A 222 56.46 99.12 17.31
CA PRO A 222 55.82 97.88 16.88
C PRO A 222 54.58 97.57 17.74
N GLU A 223 53.83 96.54 17.35
CA GLU A 223 53.25 95.51 18.23
C GLU A 223 52.38 94.62 17.33
N ASP A 224 52.84 93.40 17.08
CA ASP A 224 52.60 92.20 17.87
C ASP A 224 51.24 91.56 17.59
N GLY A 225 51.32 90.25 17.36
CA GLY A 225 50.37 89.33 17.98
C GLY A 225 49.43 88.60 17.04
N TYR A 226 49.65 87.28 16.98
CA TYR A 226 48.65 86.22 17.22
C TYR A 226 47.37 86.22 16.35
N HIS A 227 46.94 85.14 15.69
CA HIS A 227 46.73 83.78 16.16
C HIS A 227 46.21 82.94 14.96
N GLN A 228 46.56 81.64 15.01
CA GLN A 228 45.89 80.44 14.47
C GLN A 228 45.65 80.32 12.96
#